data_AF-A0A423J7L3-F1
#
_entry.id   AF-A0A423J7L3-F1
#
_cell.length_a   1.000
_cell.length_b   1.000
_cell.length_c   1.000
_cell.angle_alpha   90.00
_cell.angle_beta   90.00
_cell.angle_gamma   90.00
#
_symmetry.space_group_name_H-M   'P 1'
#
loop_
_entity.id
_entity.type
_entity.pdbx_description
1 polymer ?
#
loop_
_entity_poly.entity_id
_entity_poly.type
_entity_poly.pdbx_seq_one_letter_code
_entity_poly.pdbx_strand_id
1 'polypeptide(L)' 'MPSPEYSLPDVLERLHHNQLALEAALMELTLLVESQGYSETGDNVRGALDAIGENTGHIKQGLARLKTQGPD' A
#
# COMPACT_ATOMS: atom_id res chain seq x y z
N MET A 1 -8.49 4.83 27.60
CA MET A 1 -8.92 4.88 26.18
C MET A 1 -7.67 5.05 25.35
N PRO A 2 -7.35 4.14 24.40
CA PRO A 2 -6.30 4.46 23.43
C PRO A 2 -6.72 5.74 22.70
N SER A 3 -5.80 6.67 22.53
CA SER A 3 -6.05 7.94 21.85
C SER A 3 -6.57 7.67 20.43
N PRO A 4 -7.62 8.37 19.94
CA PRO A 4 -8.19 8.13 18.61
C PRO A 4 -7.15 8.23 17.47
N GLU A 5 -6.09 9.02 17.66
CA GLU A 5 -4.92 9.16 16.76
C GLU A 5 -4.15 7.85 16.50
N TYR A 6 -4.40 6.79 17.26
CA TYR A 6 -3.76 5.48 17.06
C TYR A 6 -4.75 4.34 17.18
N SER A 7 -6.02 4.60 16.86
CA SER A 7 -7.01 3.53 16.70
C SER A 7 -6.61 2.61 15.55
N LEU A 8 -7.01 1.34 15.60
CA LEU A 8 -6.71 0.38 14.54
C LEU A 8 -7.19 0.89 13.15
N PRO A 9 -8.41 1.45 13.01
CA PRO A 9 -8.83 2.05 11.74
C PRO A 9 -7.95 3.22 11.29
N ASP A 10 -7.52 4.11 12.19
CA ASP A 10 -6.66 5.23 11.83
C ASP A 10 -5.29 4.76 11.30
N VAL A 11 -4.64 3.82 12.02
CA VAL A 11 -3.35 3.26 11.61
C VAL A 11 -3.46 2.52 10.27
N LEU A 12 -4.52 1.74 10.06
CA LEU A 12 -4.75 1.04 8.80
C LEU A 12 -5.02 2.01 7.63
N GLU A 13 -5.70 3.13 7.88
CA GLU A 13 -5.96 4.16 6.86
C GLU A 13 -4.67 4.88 6.43
N ARG A 14 -3.76 5.11 7.38
CA ARG A 14 -2.39 5.60 7.10
C ARG A 14 -1.56 4.56 6.34
N LEU A 15 -1.63 3.29 6.74
CA LEU A 15 -0.92 2.21 6.03
C LEU A 15 -1.44 2.03 4.59
N HIS A 16 -2.74 2.15 4.36
CA HIS A 16 -3.30 2.17 3.01
C HIS A 16 -2.75 3.32 2.18
N HIS A 17 -2.69 4.54 2.74
CA HIS A 17 -2.06 5.68 2.07
C HIS A 17 -0.58 5.44 1.75
N ASN A 18 0.16 4.82 2.66
CA ASN A 18 1.55 4.47 2.41
C ASN A 18 1.68 3.51 1.23
N GLN A 19 0.80 2.52 1.10
CA GLN A 19 0.85 1.62 -0.06
C GLN A 19 0.66 2.37 -1.38
N LEU A 20 -0.31 3.28 -1.46
CA LEU A 20 -0.53 4.10 -2.66
C LEU A 20 0.68 4.99 -2.99
N ALA A 21 1.27 5.61 -1.97
CA ALA A 21 2.44 6.47 -2.16
C ALA A 21 3.67 5.67 -2.59
N LEU A 22 3.89 4.50 -1.98
CA LEU A 22 4.98 3.59 -2.33
C LEU A 22 4.81 3.02 -3.73
N GLU A 23 3.59 2.62 -4.10
CA GLU A 23 3.27 2.12 -5.44
C GLU A 23 3.61 3.18 -6.50
N ALA A 24 3.17 4.43 -6.30
CA ALA A 24 3.46 5.53 -7.22
C ALA A 24 4.97 5.81 -7.33
N ALA A 25 5.68 5.91 -6.21
CA ALA A 25 7.12 6.17 -6.20
C ALA A 25 7.92 5.04 -6.85
N LEU A 26 7.56 3.78 -6.58
CA LEU A 26 8.23 2.61 -7.16
C LEU A 26 7.89 2.44 -8.64
N MET A 27 6.68 2.78 -9.08
CA MET A 27 6.33 2.79 -10.50
C MET A 27 7.17 3.81 -11.28
N GLU A 28 7.33 5.02 -10.75
CA GLU A 28 8.18 6.04 -11.38
C GLU A 28 9.65 5.58 -11.45
N LEU A 29 10.17 5.01 -10.37
CA LEU A 29 11.52 4.46 -10.34
C LEU A 29 11.69 3.29 -11.31
N THR A 30 10.69 2.40 -11.43
CA THR A 30 10.67 1.26 -12.36
C THR A 30 10.83 1.74 -13.80
N LEU A 31 10.04 2.75 -14.20
CA LEU A 31 10.12 3.33 -15.53
C LEU A 31 11.49 3.96 -15.80
N LEU A 32 12.08 4.62 -14.80
CA LEU A 32 13.40 5.22 -14.91
C LEU A 32 14.50 4.16 -15.10
N VAL A 33 14.51 3.08 -14.31
CA VAL A 33 15.55 2.03 -14.43
C VAL A 33 15.41 1.25 -15.73
N GLU A 34 14.18 1.02 -16.20
CA GLU A 34 13.92 0.37 -17.49
C GLU A 34 14.37 1.21 -18.67
N SER A 35 14.18 2.53 -18.60
CA SER A 35 14.69 3.45 -19.63
C SER A 35 16.22 3.40 -19.76
N GLN A 36 16.92 2.95 -18.72
CA GLN A 36 18.37 2.76 -18.68
C GLN A 36 18.81 1.34 -19.09
N GLY A 37 17.87 0.48 -19.47
CA GLY A 37 18.15 -0.90 -19.92
C GLY A 37 18.16 -1.95 -18.83
N TYR A 38 17.78 -1.63 -17.59
CA TYR A 38 17.72 -2.59 -16.47
C TYR A 38 16.38 -3.35 -16.43
N SER A 39 16.06 -4.11 -17.49
CA SER A 39 14.76 -4.80 -17.61
C SER A 39 14.51 -5.82 -16.50
N GLU A 40 15.52 -6.62 -16.11
CA GLU A 40 15.37 -7.61 -15.03
C GLU A 40 15.09 -6.95 -13.67
N THR A 41 15.72 -5.80 -13.39
CA THR A 41 15.40 -5.01 -12.20
C THR A 41 13.98 -4.48 -12.28
N GLY A 42 13.55 -3.98 -13.44
CA GLY A 42 12.18 -3.54 -13.68
C GLY A 42 11.14 -4.64 -13.40
N ASP A 43 11.38 -5.85 -13.91
CA ASP A 43 10.50 -7.00 -13.70
C ASP A 43 10.43 -7.41 -12.22
N ASN A 44 11.56 -7.40 -11.50
CA ASN A 44 11.58 -7.65 -10.06
C ASN A 44 10.77 -6.60 -9.28
N VAL A 45 10.88 -5.32 -9.65
CA VAL A 45 10.09 -4.25 -9.00
C VAL A 45 8.61 -4.39 -9.34
N ARG A 46 8.24 -4.81 -10.55
CA ARG A 46 6.83 -5.13 -10.88
C ARG A 46 6.25 -6.23 -10.02
N GLY A 47 6.99 -7.32 -9.78
CA GLY A 47 6.55 -8.36 -8.85
C GLY A 47 6.33 -7.83 -7.42
N ALA A 48 7.13 -6.86 -6.97
CA ALA A 48 6.92 -6.19 -5.69
C ALA A 48 5.70 -5.25 -5.71
N LEU A 49 5.47 -4.53 -6.81
CA LEU A 49 4.30 -3.68 -7.01
C LEU A 49 3.00 -4.49 -6.97
N ASP A 50 2.98 -5.70 -7.55
CA ASP A 50 1.83 -6.60 -7.47
C ASP A 50 1.47 -6.92 -6.01
N ALA A 51 2.47 -7.28 -5.19
CA ALA A 51 2.26 -7.55 -3.76
C ALA A 51 1.79 -6.30 -2.98
N ILE A 52 2.28 -5.10 -3.34
CA ILE A 52 1.82 -3.83 -2.76
C ILE A 52 0.35 -3.57 -3.12
N GLY A 53 -0.04 -3.81 -4.37
CA GLY A 53 -1.43 -3.70 -4.82
C GLY A 53 -2.36 -4.65 -4.09
N GLU A 54 -1.98 -5.93 -3.94
CA GLU A 54 -2.74 -6.91 -3.14
C GLU A 54 -2.91 -6.45 -1.69
N ASN A 55 -1.83 -5.96 -1.07
CA ASN A 55 -1.88 -5.45 0.30
C ASN A 55 -2.79 -4.22 0.44
N THR A 56 -2.78 -3.31 -0.54
CA THR A 56 -3.72 -2.17 -0.60
C THR A 56 -5.17 -2.66 -0.58
N GLY A 57 -5.48 -3.66 -1.40
CA GLY A 57 -6.79 -4.31 -1.45
C GLY A 57 -7.19 -4.90 -0.10
N HIS A 58 -6.31 -5.69 0.52
CA HIS A 58 -6.55 -6.31 1.83
C HIS A 58 -6.80 -5.28 2.94
N ILE A 59 -5.97 -4.22 3.01
CA ILE A 59 -6.13 -3.16 4.01
C ILE A 59 -7.46 -2.44 3.81
N LYS A 60 -7.82 -2.10 2.56
CA LYS A 60 -9.09 -1.44 2.24
C LYS A 60 -10.30 -2.28 2.64
N GLN A 61 -10.25 -3.58 2.39
CA GLN A 61 -11.30 -4.52 2.80
C GLN A 61 -11.38 -4.67 4.33
N GLY A 62 -10.23 -4.76 5.01
CA GLY A 62 -10.15 -4.81 6.47
C GLY A 62 -10.74 -3.56 7.13
N LEU A 63 -10.39 -2.37 6.60
CA LEU A 63 -10.95 -1.09 7.03
C LEU A 63 -12.47 -1.04 6.87
N ALA A 64 -12.99 -1.48 5.73
CA ALA A 64 -14.43 -1.52 5.49
C ALA A 64 -15.14 -2.38 6.55
N ARG A 65 -14.59 -3.56 6.88
CA ARG A 65 -15.15 -4.45 7.91
C ARG A 65 -15.13 -3.81 9.29
N LEU A 66 -14.01 -3.19 9.69
CA LEU A 66 -13.90 -2.51 10.98
C LEU A 66 -14.89 -1.34 11.10
N LYS A 67 -15.04 -0.54 10.04
CA LYS A 67 -16.00 0.58 10.02
C LYS A 67 -17.45 0.10 10.12
N THR A 68 -17.77 -1.11 9.62
CA THR A 68 -19.12 -1.70 9.72
C THR A 68 -19.42 -2.37 11.07
N GLN A 69 -18.40 -2.82 11.81
CA GLN A 69 -18.60 -3.52 13.09
C GLN A 69 -18.94 -2.58 14.24
N GLY A 70 -18.75 -1.26 14.07
CA GLY A 70 -18.93 -0.27 15.15
C GLY A 70 -17.79 -0.37 16.17
N PRO A 71 -17.61 0.64 17.04
CA PRO A 71 -16.70 0.51 18.17
C PRO A 71 -17.27 -0.53 19.15
N ASP A 72 -16.44 -1.48 19.58
CA ASP A 72 -16.72 -2.32 20.76
C ASP A 72 -17.01 -1.45 22.00
#